data_AF-A0A932F0M2-F1
#
_entry.id   AF-A0A932F0M2-F1
#
_cell.length_a   1.000
_cell.length_b   1.000
_cell.length_c   1.000
_cell.angle_alpha   90.00
_cell.angle_beta   90.00
_cell.angle_gamma   90.00
#
_symmetry.space_group_name_H-M   'P 1'
#
loop_
_entity.id
_entity.type
_entity.pdbx_description
1 polymer ?
#
loop_
_entity_poly.entity_id
_entity_poly.type
_entity_poly.pdbx_seq_one_letter_code
_entity_poly.pdbx_strand_id
1 'polypeptide(L)'
;MSPAELARGFLRYLFDTWRLRRVYAEVAEFNLHQFGRATSLFGVEGRRREYVWLGGRFWDRVILGLSRERFEHERFRVGRAISGKVGAPSDRPAAGRARPAPPTVGDVRAYVESAAAEAHHA
;
A
#
# COMPACT_ATOMS: atom_id res chain seq x y z
N MET A 1 10.44 9.09 9.76
CA MET A 1 10.06 8.42 8.50
C MET A 1 8.58 8.69 8.26
N SER A 2 8.19 9.19 7.10
CA SER A 2 6.78 9.55 6.85
C SER A 2 5.91 8.31 6.59
N PRO A 3 4.59 8.35 6.87
CA PRO A 3 3.68 7.24 6.55
C PRO A 3 3.70 6.83 5.07
N ALA A 4 3.90 7.80 4.17
CA ALA A 4 3.97 7.55 2.73
C ALA A 4 5.25 6.78 2.31
N GLU A 5 6.38 7.04 2.98
CA GLU A 5 7.62 6.30 2.73
C GLU A 5 7.53 4.86 3.26
N LEU A 6 6.91 4.67 4.43
CA LEU A 6 6.62 3.34 4.98
C LEU A 6 5.74 2.53 4.03
N ALA A 7 4.62 3.10 3.59
CA ALA A 7 3.71 2.45 2.65
C ALA A 7 4.42 2.06 1.34
N ARG A 8 5.28 2.95 0.80
CA ARG A 8 6.06 2.66 -0.41
C ARG A 8 7.07 1.54 -0.20
N GLY A 9 7.76 1.52 0.94
CA GLY A 9 8.70 0.47 1.31
C GLY A 9 8.01 -0.89 1.43
N PHE A 10 6.82 -0.91 2.04
CA PHE A 10 6.01 -2.11 2.17
C PHE A 10 5.50 -2.62 0.81
N LEU A 11 4.97 -1.74 -0.05
CA LEU A 11 4.55 -2.11 -1.41
C LEU A 11 5.71 -2.67 -2.23
N ARG A 12 6.90 -2.06 -2.13
CA ARG A 12 8.12 -2.59 -2.76
C ARG A 12 8.42 -4.00 -2.27
N TYR A 13 8.37 -4.23 -0.96
CA TYR A 13 8.58 -5.57 -0.40
C TYR A 13 7.56 -6.59 -0.95
N LEU A 14 6.28 -6.24 -0.99
CA LEU A 14 5.23 -7.10 -1.54
C LEU A 14 5.49 -7.44 -3.02
N PHE A 15 5.88 -6.47 -3.84
CA PHE A 15 6.19 -6.75 -5.24
C PHE A 15 7.53 -7.50 -5.39
N ASP A 16 8.61 -7.08 -4.76
CA ASP A 16 9.94 -7.66 -5.01
C ASP A 16 10.09 -9.05 -4.38
N THR A 17 9.59 -9.23 -3.15
CA THR A 17 9.78 -10.49 -2.41
C THR A 17 8.73 -11.53 -2.78
N TRP A 18 7.46 -11.13 -2.91
CA TRP A 18 6.36 -12.08 -3.14
C TRP A 18 5.96 -12.21 -4.59
N ARG A 19 6.54 -11.39 -5.47
CA ARG A 19 6.30 -11.43 -6.92
C ARG A 19 4.81 -11.27 -7.27
N LEU A 20 4.05 -10.54 -6.45
CA LEU A 20 2.63 -10.31 -6.70
C LEU A 20 2.41 -9.58 -8.04
N ARG A 21 1.35 -9.93 -8.76
CA ARG A 21 0.93 -9.19 -9.96
C ARG A 21 0.15 -7.93 -9.59
N ARG A 22 -0.60 -7.99 -8.49
CA ARG A 22 -1.52 -6.96 -8.03
C ARG A 22 -1.61 -6.97 -6.50
N VAL A 23 -1.85 -5.81 -5.91
CA VAL A 23 -2.16 -5.63 -4.50
C VAL A 23 -3.56 -5.02 -4.40
N TYR A 24 -4.38 -5.59 -3.53
CA TYR A 24 -5.72 -5.10 -3.23
C TYR A 24 -5.74 -4.42 -1.87
N ALA A 25 -6.53 -3.36 -1.76
CA ALA A 25 -6.83 -2.70 -0.50
C ALA A 25 -8.32 -2.39 -0.43
N GLU A 26 -8.87 -2.36 0.78
CA GLU A 26 -10.26 -2.01 1.02
C GLU A 26 -10.31 -0.80 1.94
N VAL A 27 -11.20 0.14 1.64
CA VAL A 27 -11.39 1.35 2.44
C VAL A 27 -12.86 1.72 2.50
N ALA A 28 -13.33 2.21 3.65
CA ALA A 28 -14.65 2.80 3.72
C ALA A 28 -14.69 4.10 2.90
N GLU A 29 -15.81 4.36 2.20
CA GLU A 29 -15.96 5.51 1.31
C GLU A 29 -15.54 6.82 1.97
N PHE A 30 -15.99 7.07 3.20
CA PHE A 30 -15.70 8.32 3.90
C PHE A 30 -14.21 8.53 4.13
N ASN A 31 -13.38 7.49 4.14
CA ASN A 31 -11.93 7.63 4.31
C ASN A 31 -11.18 7.87 2.99
N LEU A 32 -11.82 7.77 1.82
CA LEU A 32 -11.14 7.89 0.52
C LEU A 32 -10.33 9.19 0.37
N HIS A 33 -10.87 10.30 0.87
CA HIS A 33 -10.23 11.62 0.76
C HIS A 33 -8.96 11.72 1.62
N GLN A 34 -8.91 11.01 2.75
CA GLN A 34 -7.74 11.00 3.65
C GLN A 34 -6.54 10.29 3.02
N PHE A 35 -6.80 9.34 2.11
CA PHE A 35 -5.76 8.63 1.38
C PHE A 35 -5.25 9.37 0.13
N GLY A 36 -5.79 10.55 -0.19
CA GLY A 36 -5.21 11.56 -1.12
C GLY A 36 -4.38 11.02 -2.29
N ARG A 37 -3.05 11.19 -2.23
CA ARG A 37 -2.13 10.70 -3.29
C ARG A 37 -1.95 9.18 -3.29
N ALA A 38 -2.18 8.48 -2.19
CA ALA A 38 -2.13 7.02 -2.18
C ALA A 38 -3.25 6.44 -3.07
N THR A 39 -4.46 6.99 -3.06
CA THR A 39 -5.52 6.61 -4.02
C THR A 39 -5.17 6.95 -5.47
N SER A 40 -4.25 7.89 -5.75
CA SER A 40 -3.73 8.12 -7.11
C SER A 40 -2.80 7.01 -7.63
N LEU A 41 -2.19 6.21 -6.74
CA LEU A 41 -1.45 5.02 -7.13
C LEU A 41 -2.38 3.84 -7.41
N PHE A 42 -3.45 3.72 -6.63
CA PHE A 42 -4.45 2.68 -6.79
C PHE A 42 -5.51 3.08 -7.85
N GLY A 43 -6.19 2.10 -8.42
CA GLY A 43 -7.43 2.29 -9.18
C GLY A 43 -8.61 1.73 -8.39
N VAL A 44 -9.79 2.31 -8.53
CA VAL A 44 -11.02 1.72 -7.99
C VAL A 44 -11.41 0.54 -8.88
N GLU A 45 -11.54 -0.65 -8.29
CA GLU A 45 -11.93 -1.87 -9.00
C GLU A 45 -13.35 -2.33 -8.64
N GLY A 46 -13.88 -1.87 -7.51
CA GLY A 46 -15.22 -2.24 -7.09
C GLY A 46 -15.70 -1.44 -5.91
N ARG A 47 -17.00 -1.55 -5.67
CA ARG A 47 -17.67 -0.87 -4.57
C ARG A 47 -18.80 -1.74 -4.04
N ARG A 48 -18.72 -2.08 -2.76
CA ARG A 48 -19.77 -2.79 -2.03
C ARG A 48 -20.62 -1.75 -1.34
N ARG A 49 -21.88 -1.65 -1.75
CA ARG A 49 -22.81 -0.68 -1.20
C ARG A 49 -23.19 -1.02 0.22
N GLU A 50 -23.33 0.01 1.06
CA GLU A 50 -23.88 -0.11 2.42
C GLU A 50 -23.16 -1.18 3.29
N TYR A 51 -21.86 -1.36 3.07
CA TYR A 51 -21.11 -2.48 3.65
C TYR A 51 -20.63 -2.23 5.08
N VAL A 52 -20.40 -0.96 5.46
CA VAL A 52 -19.86 -0.57 6.77
C VAL A 52 -20.87 0.27 7.52
N TRP A 53 -21.32 -0.18 8.69
CA TRP A 53 -22.13 0.64 9.61
C TRP A 53 -21.21 1.45 10.53
N LEU A 54 -21.24 2.78 10.43
CA LEU A 54 -20.48 3.67 11.32
C LEU A 54 -21.11 5.06 11.37
N GLY A 55 -21.18 5.66 12.56
CA GLY A 55 -21.70 7.02 12.72
C GLY A 55 -23.20 7.15 12.39
N GLY A 56 -23.98 6.10 12.66
CA GLY A 56 -25.44 6.10 12.47
C GLY A 56 -25.92 5.94 11.02
N ARG A 57 -25.03 5.59 10.09
CA ARG A 57 -25.39 5.28 8.70
C ARG A 57 -24.53 4.16 8.12
N PHE A 58 -25.01 3.57 7.04
CA PHE A 58 -24.21 2.68 6.21
C PHE A 58 -23.32 3.49 5.25
N TRP A 59 -22.13 2.95 5.00
CA TRP A 59 -21.12 3.47 4.09
C TRP A 59 -20.67 2.39 3.13
N ASP A 60 -20.32 2.80 1.92
CA ASP A 60 -19.78 1.87 0.94
C ASP A 60 -18.37 1.44 1.32
N ARG A 61 -18.01 0.21 0.97
CA ARG A 61 -16.63 -0.25 0.96
C ARG A 61 -16.08 -0.24 -0.45
N VAL A 62 -14.98 0.47 -0.63
CA VAL A 62 -14.32 0.67 -1.91
C VAL A 62 -13.12 -0.27 -2.01
N ILE A 63 -13.11 -1.06 -3.08
CA ILE A 63 -12.03 -1.99 -3.40
C ILE A 63 -11.08 -1.27 -4.35
N LEU A 64 -9.83 -1.16 -3.91
CA LEU A 64 -8.74 -0.50 -4.60
C LEU A 64 -7.75 -1.56 -5.08
N GLY A 65 -7.19 -1.38 -6.28
CA GLY A 65 -6.17 -2.26 -6.83
C GLY A 65 -4.97 -1.50 -7.37
N LEU A 66 -3.78 -2.03 -7.11
CA LEU A 66 -2.51 -1.54 -7.64
C LEU A 66 -1.81 -2.68 -8.37
N SER A 67 -1.59 -2.52 -9.67
CA SER A 67 -0.79 -3.46 -10.45
C SER A 67 0.70 -3.20 -10.26
N ARG A 68 1.51 -4.26 -10.41
CA ARG A 68 2.98 -4.14 -10.46
C ARG A 68 3.42 -3.13 -11.52
N GLU A 69 2.85 -3.22 -12.71
CA GLU A 69 3.17 -2.35 -13.84
C GLU A 69 2.99 -0.87 -13.47
N ARG A 70 1.85 -0.53 -12.86
CA ARG A 70 1.57 0.83 -12.41
C ARG A 70 2.50 1.26 -11.28
N PHE A 71 2.79 0.36 -10.33
CA PHE A 71 3.74 0.63 -9.26
C PHE A 71 5.13 0.96 -9.80
N GLU A 72 5.65 0.15 -10.73
CA GLU A 72 6.95 0.39 -11.36
C GLU A 72 6.96 1.67 -12.18
N HIS A 73 5.93 1.93 -13.01
CA HIS A 73 5.82 3.16 -13.78
C HIS A 73 5.94 4.41 -12.89
N GLU A 74 5.24 4.43 -11.76
CA GLU A 74 5.30 5.54 -10.80
C GLU A 74 6.65 5.60 -10.07
N ARG A 75 7.30 4.46 -9.82
CA ARG A 75 8.67 4.38 -9.27
C ARG A 75 9.69 5.01 -10.23
N PHE A 76 9.58 4.71 -11.52
CA PHE A 76 10.46 5.27 -12.55
C PHE A 76 10.22 6.77 -12.77
N ARG A 77 8.98 7.25 -12.69
CA ARG A 77 8.68 8.70 -12.77
C ARG A 77 9.32 9.48 -11.63
N VAL A 78 9.23 8.98 -10.40
CA VAL A 78 9.88 9.60 -9.23
C VAL A 78 11.40 9.49 -9.36
N GLY A 79 11.92 8.35 -9.79
CA GLY A 79 13.35 8.15 -10.05
C GLY A 79 13.91 9.14 -11.08
N ARG A 80 13.18 9.43 -12.16
CA ARG A 80 13.57 10.44 -13.18
C ARG A 80 13.53 11.87 -12.64
N ALA A 81 12.53 12.21 -11.83
CA ALA A 81 12.42 13.54 -11.24
C ALA A 81 13.57 13.84 -10.26
N ILE A 82 14.06 12.81 -9.55
CA ILE A 82 15.22 12.92 -8.65
C ILE A 82 16.54 12.82 -9.42
N SER A 83 16.59 11.97 -10.46
CA SER A 83 17.80 11.77 -11.29
C SER A 83 18.14 12.96 -12.19
N GLY A 84 17.20 13.88 -12.44
CA GLY A 84 17.51 15.21 -12.98
C GLY A 84 18.53 16.02 -12.15
N LYS A 85 18.87 15.56 -10.93
CA LYS A 85 19.95 16.13 -10.09
C LYS A 85 20.99 15.13 -9.57
N VAL A 86 20.85 13.82 -9.76
CA VAL A 86 21.87 12.83 -9.32
C VAL A 86 21.94 11.67 -10.32
N GLY A 87 23.16 11.28 -10.68
CA GLY A 87 23.51 10.30 -11.71
C GLY A 87 22.87 8.92 -11.61
N ALA A 88 23.00 8.19 -12.71
CA ALA A 88 22.30 6.96 -13.10
C ALA A 88 22.13 5.88 -12.01
N PRO A 89 21.02 5.09 -12.04
CA PRO A 89 20.79 3.99 -11.11
C PRO A 89 21.80 2.86 -11.33
N SER A 90 22.27 2.24 -10.24
CA SER A 90 23.20 1.11 -10.29
C SER A 90 22.48 -0.22 -10.47
N ASP A 91 22.90 -0.97 -11.49
CA ASP A 91 22.53 -2.34 -11.76
C ASP A 91 23.23 -3.30 -10.79
N ARG A 92 22.67 -3.50 -9.59
CA ARG A 92 23.06 -4.63 -8.73
C ARG A 92 21.98 -5.71 -8.73
N PRO A 93 22.28 -6.94 -9.16
CA PRO A 93 21.37 -8.05 -8.96
C PRO A 93 21.22 -8.35 -7.46
N ALA A 94 19.99 -8.50 -7.00
CA ALA A 94 19.70 -8.88 -5.62
C ALA A 94 20.21 -10.31 -5.37
N ALA A 95 21.33 -10.42 -4.63
CA ALA A 95 21.85 -11.69 -4.15
C ALA A 95 20.80 -12.39 -3.27
N GLY A 96 20.61 -13.70 -3.50
CA GLY A 96 19.62 -14.53 -2.83
C GLY A 96 19.78 -14.50 -1.31
N ARG A 97 18.87 -13.79 -0.64
CA ARG A 97 18.62 -13.97 0.79
C ARG A 97 17.57 -15.06 0.97
N ALA A 98 17.80 -15.97 1.91
CA ALA A 98 16.83 -16.98 2.31
C ALA A 98 15.48 -16.32 2.63
N ARG A 99 14.41 -16.96 2.13
CA ARG A 99 13.03 -16.49 2.19
C ARG A 99 12.56 -16.44 3.66
N PRO A 100 12.23 -15.25 4.23
CA PRO A 100 11.45 -15.24 5.46
C PRO A 100 10.07 -15.83 5.15
N ALA A 101 9.56 -16.66 6.06
CA ALA A 101 8.23 -17.21 5.92
C ALA A 101 7.20 -16.07 5.77
N PRO A 102 6.20 -16.24 4.90
CA PRO A 102 5.11 -15.28 4.80
C PRO A 102 4.46 -15.08 6.18
N PRO A 103 4.21 -13.84 6.65
CA PRO A 103 3.42 -13.62 7.84
C PRO A 103 2.05 -14.24 7.61
N THR A 104 1.57 -14.92 8.65
CA THR A 104 0.23 -15.50 8.69
C THR A 104 -0.81 -14.38 8.79
N VAL A 105 -2.07 -14.73 8.51
CA VAL A 105 -3.20 -13.80 8.74
C VAL A 105 -3.24 -13.32 10.20
N GLY A 106 -2.79 -14.15 11.15
CA GLY A 106 -2.65 -13.78 12.56
C GLY A 106 -1.64 -12.66 12.79
N ASP A 107 -0.51 -12.68 12.08
CA ASP A 107 0.57 -11.69 12.22
C ASP A 107 0.13 -10.30 11.73
N VAL A 108 -0.64 -10.25 10.64
CA VAL A 108 -1.19 -8.99 10.11
C VAL A 108 -2.27 -8.43 11.03
N ARG A 109 -3.11 -9.29 11.59
CA ARG A 109 -4.18 -8.90 12.52
C ARG A 109 -3.63 -8.28 13.79
N ALA A 110 -2.62 -8.91 14.41
CA ALA A 110 -1.99 -8.40 15.63
C ALA A 110 -1.36 -7.01 15.42
N TYR A 111 -0.76 -6.76 14.26
CA TYR A 111 -0.18 -5.46 13.92
C TYR A 111 -1.25 -4.37 13.72
N VAL A 112 -2.38 -4.70 13.10
CA VAL A 112 -3.48 -3.74 12.91
C VAL A 112 -4.17 -3.44 14.24
N GLU A 113 -4.35 -4.46 15.09
CA GLU A 113 -4.96 -4.30 16.42
C GLU A 113 -4.07 -3.48 17.37
N SER A 114 -2.74 -3.66 17.32
CA SER A 114 -1.81 -2.82 18.09
C SER A 114 -1.80 -1.37 17.61
N ALA A 115 -1.80 -1.13 16.30
CA ALA A 115 -1.85 0.22 15.73
C ALA A 115 -3.18 0.95 16.03
N ALA A 116 -4.28 0.20 16.10
CA ALA A 116 -5.57 0.75 16.52
C ALA A 116 -5.60 1.08 18.02
N ALA A 117 -5.00 0.25 18.87
CA ALA A 117 -4.92 0.49 20.31
C ALA A 117 -4.08 1.75 20.65
N GLU A 118 -2.99 2.00 19.92
CA GLU A 118 -2.16 3.19 20.08
C GLU A 118 -2.88 4.48 19.67
N ALA A 119 -3.81 4.41 18.71
CA ALA A 119 -4.61 5.56 18.26
C ALA A 119 -5.72 5.98 19.23
N HIS A 120 -6.08 5.13 20.20
CA HIS A 120 -7.13 5.40 21.20
C HIS A 120 -6.61 6.00 22.52
N HIS A 121 -5.29 6.18 22.65
CA HIS A 121 -4.64 6.74 23.84
C HIS A 121 -4.01 8.13 23.62
N ALA A 122 -4.24 8.76 22.45
CA ALA A 122 -3.84 10.12 22.12
C ALA A 122 -5.07 11.03 21.99
#